data_AF-A0A2R8BBX9-F1
#
_entry.id   AF-A0A2R8BBX9-F1
#
_cell.length_a   1.000
_cell.length_b   1.000
_cell.length_c   1.000
_cell.angle_alpha   90.00
_cell.angle_beta   90.00
_cell.angle_gamma   90.00
#
_symmetry.space_group_name_H-M   'P 1'
#
loop_
_entity.id
_entity.type
_entity.pdbx_description
1 polymer ?
#
loop_
_entity_poly.entity_id
_entity_poly.type
_entity_poly.pdbx_seq_one_letter_code
_entity_poly.pdbx_strand_id
1 'polypeptide(L)'
;MRNTRHIVGLTALLGTLAACGTSSDPVYTQFYREAGALTDTGEFGNATLNNTLVLTGERQYTFDLANRFSSEVLTTVNFAFNSAQLDGGARDTLREQARWIKQFPEIRFRVYGHADAVGSSSYNKRLGQQRANAVVHYLTSQGISRKRLEAVASFGETQPLIVTQGRERRNRRTVTEVTGFVRGHQNVLDGKYAQIVYRDYINSAVPPSQLDGIQGSDLRTEE
;
A
#
# COMPACT_ATOMS: atom_id res chain seq x y z
N MET A 1 -26.64 -37.88 68.44
CA MET A 1 -25.56 -37.15 69.13
C MET A 1 -24.23 -37.78 68.76
N ARG A 2 -23.21 -36.96 68.43
CA ARG A 2 -21.80 -37.29 68.08
C ARG A 2 -21.61 -38.04 66.75
N ASN A 3 -20.64 -37.76 65.89
CA ASN A 3 -19.59 -36.76 65.88
C ASN A 3 -19.11 -36.61 64.43
N THR A 4 -19.22 -35.40 63.90
CA THR A 4 -18.40 -34.88 62.81
C THR A 4 -16.93 -34.87 63.24
N ARG A 5 -16.02 -35.33 62.38
CA ARG A 5 -14.70 -34.73 62.04
C ARG A 5 -13.71 -35.80 61.55
N HIS A 6 -12.88 -35.38 60.58
CA HIS A 6 -11.66 -36.04 60.08
C HIS A 6 -11.76 -36.95 58.84
N ILE A 7 -12.39 -36.48 57.76
CA ILE A 7 -11.99 -36.90 56.39
C ILE A 7 -11.95 -35.66 55.47
N VAL A 8 -11.20 -34.63 55.88
CA VAL A 8 -10.87 -33.48 55.00
C VAL A 8 -9.34 -33.33 54.85
N GLY A 9 -8.57 -34.30 55.34
CA GLY A 9 -7.11 -34.21 55.43
C GLY A 9 -6.33 -34.61 54.18
N LEU A 10 -6.95 -35.12 53.11
CA LEU A 10 -6.18 -35.76 52.01
C LEU A 10 -6.55 -35.31 50.59
N THR A 11 -7.38 -34.29 50.41
CA THR A 11 -7.66 -33.72 49.07
C THR A 11 -6.92 -32.41 48.80
N ALA A 12 -6.27 -31.83 49.81
CA ALA A 12 -5.52 -30.58 49.65
C ALA A 12 -4.05 -30.77 49.20
N LEU A 13 -3.59 -32.00 48.96
CA LEU A 13 -2.20 -32.29 48.54
C LEU A 13 -2.04 -32.80 47.11
N LEU A 14 -3.12 -32.97 46.34
CA LEU A 14 -3.06 -33.31 44.91
C LEU A 14 -3.32 -32.10 43.98
N GLY A 15 -3.47 -30.89 44.52
CA GLY A 15 -3.80 -29.69 43.75
C GLY A 15 -2.61 -28.81 43.36
N THR A 16 -1.38 -29.13 43.77
CA THR A 16 -0.23 -28.22 43.62
C THR A 16 0.78 -28.61 42.55
N LEU A 17 0.55 -29.69 41.77
CA LEU A 17 1.45 -30.14 40.70
C LEU A 17 0.96 -29.86 39.26
N ALA A 18 0.02 -28.92 39.08
CA ALA A 18 -0.42 -28.48 37.75
C ALA A 18 -0.06 -27.01 37.44
N ALA A 19 0.97 -26.47 38.09
CA ALA A 19 1.50 -25.13 37.80
C ALA A 19 2.70 -25.13 36.82
N CYS A 20 2.97 -26.25 36.14
CA CYS A 20 3.80 -26.24 34.93
C CYS A 20 2.89 -26.06 33.72
N GLY A 21 2.34 -24.85 33.55
CA GLY A 21 1.86 -24.45 32.24
C GLY A 21 3.05 -24.47 31.29
N THR A 22 2.97 -25.24 30.21
CA THR A 22 3.93 -25.12 29.10
C THR A 22 3.95 -23.66 28.68
N SER A 23 5.02 -22.94 28.98
CA SER A 23 5.20 -21.59 28.50
C SER A 23 5.16 -21.66 26.97
N SER A 24 4.13 -21.06 26.37
CA SER A 24 4.04 -20.87 24.91
C SER A 24 4.99 -19.76 24.44
N ASP A 25 6.07 -19.56 25.19
CA ASP A 25 7.07 -18.56 24.93
C ASP A 25 8.02 -19.16 23.87
N PRO A 26 8.12 -18.57 22.66
CA PRO A 26 8.95 -19.09 21.59
C PRO A 26 10.43 -19.19 21.98
N VAL A 27 10.84 -18.53 23.07
CA VAL A 27 12.18 -18.63 23.67
C VAL A 27 12.48 -20.03 24.23
N TYR A 28 11.50 -20.75 24.77
CA TYR A 28 11.71 -22.02 25.49
C TYR A 28 11.31 -23.28 24.70
N THR A 29 10.63 -23.13 23.57
CA THR A 29 10.11 -24.26 22.77
C THR A 29 11.00 -24.66 21.57
N GLN A 30 12.18 -24.05 21.43
CA GLN A 30 12.98 -24.11 20.20
C GLN A 30 14.38 -24.71 20.41
N PHE A 31 14.46 -25.97 20.84
CA PHE A 31 15.75 -26.68 20.95
C PHE A 31 16.38 -27.02 19.57
N TYR A 32 15.59 -26.97 18.50
CA TYR A 32 16.00 -27.33 17.13
C TYR A 32 16.23 -26.12 16.20
N ARG A 33 16.43 -24.91 16.74
CA ARG A 33 16.74 -23.74 15.93
C ARG A 33 18.09 -23.16 16.32
N GLU A 34 18.78 -22.62 15.32
CA GLU A 34 20.06 -21.97 15.46
C GLU A 34 19.93 -20.76 16.41
N ALA A 35 20.96 -20.53 17.24
CA ALA A 35 21.02 -19.37 18.11
C ALA A 35 20.88 -18.08 17.27
N GLY A 36 19.88 -17.25 17.57
CA GLY A 36 19.54 -16.04 16.80
C GLY A 36 18.30 -16.14 15.90
N ALA A 37 17.66 -17.30 15.80
CA ALA A 37 16.41 -17.45 15.03
C ALA A 37 15.25 -16.54 15.51
N LEU A 38 15.33 -16.02 16.74
CA LEU A 38 14.35 -15.12 17.35
C LEU A 38 14.63 -13.63 17.09
N THR A 39 15.80 -13.27 16.55
CA THR A 39 16.15 -11.86 16.26
C THR A 39 15.74 -11.41 14.87
N ASP A 40 15.26 -12.32 14.01
CA ASP A 40 14.70 -11.95 12.71
C ASP A 40 13.26 -11.47 12.87
N THR A 41 13.11 -10.23 13.33
CA THR A 41 11.83 -9.51 13.39
C THR A 41 11.36 -9.03 12.01
N GLY A 42 12.06 -9.42 10.93
CA GLY A 42 11.86 -8.87 9.58
C GLY A 42 12.39 -7.44 9.40
N GLU A 43 13.09 -6.92 10.41
CA GLU A 43 13.61 -5.54 10.43
C GLU A 43 15.12 -5.47 10.09
N PHE A 44 15.78 -6.62 9.97
CA PHE A 44 17.17 -6.73 9.56
C PHE A 44 17.37 -6.15 8.15
N GLY A 45 18.30 -5.21 8.01
CA GLY A 45 18.58 -4.53 6.75
C GLY A 45 17.67 -3.34 6.42
N ASN A 46 16.66 -3.02 7.23
CA ASN A 46 15.77 -1.86 7.00
C ASN A 46 16.54 -0.53 7.03
N ALA A 47 17.52 -0.39 7.94
CA ALA A 47 18.39 0.79 8.01
C ALA A 47 19.28 0.94 6.77
N THR A 48 19.89 -0.17 6.31
CA THR A 48 20.69 -0.17 5.08
C THR A 48 19.82 0.19 3.87
N LEU A 49 18.64 -0.42 3.73
CA LEU A 49 17.68 -0.09 2.66
C LEU A 49 17.28 1.38 2.70
N ASN A 50 16.96 1.93 3.87
CA ASN A 50 16.60 3.34 4.02
C ASN A 50 17.78 4.26 3.62
N ASN A 51 18.98 3.99 4.12
CA ASN A 51 20.18 4.73 3.73
C ASN A 51 20.45 4.65 2.23
N THR A 52 20.31 3.47 1.62
CA THR A 52 20.45 3.31 0.17
C THR A 52 19.41 4.14 -0.59
N LEU A 53 18.14 4.14 -0.17
CA LEU A 53 17.08 4.95 -0.79
C LEU A 53 17.33 6.47 -0.66
N VAL A 54 17.96 6.91 0.43
CA VAL A 54 18.33 8.32 0.64
C VAL A 54 19.55 8.69 -0.19
N LEU A 55 20.62 7.88 -0.15
CA LEU A 55 21.86 8.13 -0.88
C LEU A 55 21.69 8.07 -2.40
N THR A 56 20.73 7.28 -2.89
CA THR A 56 20.39 7.18 -4.32
C THR A 56 19.37 8.23 -4.78
N GLY A 57 18.82 9.04 -3.87
CA GLY A 57 17.76 10.01 -4.17
C GLY A 57 16.36 9.39 -4.39
N GLU A 58 16.23 8.06 -4.46
CA GLU A 58 14.97 7.36 -4.71
C GLU A 58 13.86 7.76 -3.73
N ARG A 59 14.19 8.01 -2.46
CA ARG A 59 13.21 8.48 -1.47
C ARG A 59 12.64 9.86 -1.83
N GLN A 60 13.48 10.78 -2.30
CA GLN A 60 13.05 12.11 -2.72
C GLN A 60 12.17 12.02 -3.97
N TYR A 61 12.52 11.18 -4.94
CA TYR A 61 11.74 11.03 -6.18
C TYR A 61 10.36 10.41 -5.97
N THR A 62 10.25 9.42 -5.09
CA THR A 62 8.94 8.86 -4.74
C THR A 62 8.03 9.91 -4.07
N PHE A 63 8.61 10.83 -3.29
CA PHE A 63 7.88 11.94 -2.69
C PHE A 63 7.46 12.97 -3.74
N ASP A 64 8.35 13.36 -4.66
CA ASP A 64 8.02 14.30 -5.74
C ASP A 64 6.92 13.75 -6.66
N LEU A 65 6.99 12.47 -7.02
CA LEU A 65 5.95 11.79 -7.79
C LEU A 65 4.64 11.63 -7.02
N ALA A 66 4.70 11.39 -5.70
CA ALA A 66 3.51 11.36 -4.86
C ALA A 66 2.83 12.74 -4.83
N ASN A 67 3.61 13.81 -4.66
CA ASN A 67 3.11 15.18 -4.69
C ASN A 67 2.46 15.48 -6.04
N ARG A 68 3.15 15.18 -7.14
CA ARG A 68 2.65 15.36 -8.50
C ARG A 68 1.36 14.57 -8.76
N PHE A 69 1.32 13.30 -8.35
CA PHE A 69 0.11 12.47 -8.46
C PHE A 69 -1.07 13.11 -7.71
N SER A 70 -0.83 13.62 -6.50
CA SER A 70 -1.87 14.26 -5.68
C SER A 70 -2.32 15.63 -6.18
N SER A 71 -1.49 16.35 -6.92
CA SER A 71 -1.84 17.65 -7.51
C SER A 71 -2.57 17.51 -8.84
N GLU A 72 -2.23 16.49 -9.63
CA GLU A 72 -2.78 16.29 -10.97
C GLU A 72 -4.03 15.42 -10.98
N VAL A 73 -4.16 14.48 -10.02
CA VAL A 73 -5.26 13.52 -9.99
C VAL A 73 -5.84 13.39 -8.59
N LEU A 74 -7.17 13.28 -8.50
CA LEU A 74 -7.82 12.96 -7.23
C LEU A 74 -7.41 11.56 -6.76
N THR A 75 -6.67 11.47 -5.65
CA THR A 75 -6.14 10.20 -5.11
C THR A 75 -7.17 9.37 -4.34
N THR A 76 -8.31 9.98 -3.99
CA THR A 76 -9.30 9.41 -3.07
C THR A 76 -10.59 9.05 -3.79
N VAL A 77 -11.15 7.89 -3.47
CA VAL A 77 -12.45 7.41 -3.96
C VAL A 77 -13.36 7.07 -2.78
N ASN A 78 -14.61 7.53 -2.82
CA ASN A 78 -15.58 7.32 -1.75
C ASN A 78 -16.51 6.13 -2.04
N PHE A 79 -17.08 5.55 -0.98
CA PHE A 79 -17.99 4.41 -1.06
C PHE A 79 -19.30 4.64 -0.30
N ALA A 80 -20.37 4.02 -0.81
CA ALA A 80 -21.63 3.91 -0.10
C ALA A 80 -21.48 3.15 1.24
N PHE A 81 -22.42 3.39 2.16
CA PHE A 81 -22.43 2.70 3.45
C PHE A 81 -22.51 1.20 3.24
N ASN A 82 -21.70 0.45 3.98
CA ASN A 82 -21.63 -1.00 3.91
C ASN A 82 -21.42 -1.60 2.50
N SER A 83 -20.79 -0.85 1.58
CA SER A 83 -20.56 -1.31 0.22
C SER A 83 -19.11 -1.16 -0.19
N ALA A 84 -18.67 -2.07 -1.05
CA ALA A 84 -17.40 -2.04 -1.79
C ALA A 84 -17.62 -1.85 -3.30
N GLN A 85 -18.84 -1.52 -3.73
CA GLN A 85 -19.16 -1.27 -5.13
C GLN A 85 -18.69 0.13 -5.55
N LEU A 86 -18.09 0.21 -6.73
CA LEU A 86 -17.65 1.46 -7.35
C LEU A 86 -18.83 2.09 -8.12
N ASP A 87 -19.23 3.30 -7.70
CA ASP A 87 -20.20 4.12 -8.40
C ASP A 87 -19.62 4.76 -9.69
N GLY A 88 -20.44 5.51 -10.43
CA GLY A 88 -20.02 6.16 -11.67
C GLY A 88 -18.89 7.17 -11.46
N GLY A 89 -19.02 8.05 -10.46
CA GLY A 89 -18.01 9.06 -10.14
C GLY A 89 -16.68 8.45 -9.72
N ALA A 90 -16.71 7.42 -8.88
CA ALA A 90 -15.57 6.61 -8.49
C ALA A 90 -14.85 6.02 -9.71
N ARG A 91 -15.61 5.45 -10.66
CA ARG A 91 -15.05 4.89 -11.90
C ARG A 91 -14.41 5.95 -12.79
N ASP A 92 -14.98 7.15 -12.85
CA ASP A 92 -14.42 8.27 -13.62
C ASP A 92 -13.11 8.75 -13.01
N THR A 93 -13.05 8.95 -11.69
CA THR A 93 -11.80 9.25 -10.97
C THR A 93 -10.76 8.16 -11.18
N LEU A 94 -11.13 6.88 -11.07
CA LEU A 94 -10.20 5.78 -11.29
C LEU A 94 -9.72 5.67 -12.74
N ARG A 95 -10.52 6.14 -13.72
CA ARG A 95 -10.11 6.20 -15.13
C ARG A 95 -9.01 7.25 -15.33
N GLU A 96 -9.15 8.40 -14.67
CA GLU A 96 -8.12 9.44 -14.67
C GLU A 96 -6.84 8.96 -13.98
N GLN A 97 -6.95 8.36 -12.80
CA GLN A 97 -5.82 7.70 -12.12
C GLN A 97 -5.15 6.68 -13.05
N ALA A 98 -5.93 5.86 -13.75
CA ALA A 98 -5.37 4.86 -14.65
C ALA A 98 -4.60 5.47 -15.83
N ARG A 99 -5.06 6.60 -16.38
CA ARG A 99 -4.34 7.32 -17.44
C ARG A 99 -2.99 7.83 -16.93
N TRP A 100 -2.98 8.41 -15.74
CA TRP A 100 -1.75 8.90 -15.11
C TRP A 100 -0.76 7.77 -14.81
N ILE A 101 -1.22 6.69 -14.16
CA ILE A 101 -0.39 5.54 -13.79
C ILE A 101 0.26 4.85 -15.01
N LYS A 102 -0.39 4.92 -16.17
CA LYS A 102 0.16 4.39 -17.43
C LYS A 102 1.34 5.21 -17.95
N GLN A 103 1.42 6.50 -17.64
CA GLN A 103 2.51 7.36 -18.08
C GLN A 103 3.83 7.07 -17.35
N PHE A 104 3.75 6.42 -16.18
CA PHE A 104 4.86 6.11 -15.29
C PHE A 104 4.94 4.60 -15.01
N PRO A 105 5.33 3.76 -15.99
CA PRO A 105 5.31 2.29 -15.86
C PRO A 105 6.25 1.73 -14.77
N GLU A 106 7.29 2.49 -14.40
CA GLU A 106 8.28 2.16 -13.38
C GLU A 106 7.78 2.23 -11.93
N ILE A 107 6.61 2.84 -11.68
CA ILE A 107 6.11 3.12 -10.32
C ILE A 107 5.15 2.04 -9.80
N ARG A 108 5.21 1.80 -8.49
CA ARG A 108 4.28 0.97 -7.70
C ARG A 108 3.36 1.82 -6.83
N PHE A 109 2.14 1.34 -6.69
CA PHE A 109 1.09 1.98 -5.92
C PHE A 109 0.54 1.02 -4.87
N ARG A 110 0.25 1.56 -3.68
CA ARG A 110 -0.60 0.91 -2.68
C ARG A 110 -1.95 1.58 -2.65
N VAL A 111 -2.96 0.77 -2.46
CA VAL A 111 -4.35 1.18 -2.39
C VAL A 111 -4.84 0.84 -1.00
N TYR A 112 -5.06 1.86 -0.18
CA TYR A 112 -5.50 1.72 1.21
C TYR A 112 -7.00 1.87 1.31
N GLY A 113 -7.69 0.82 1.75
CA GLY A 113 -9.13 0.86 1.98
C GLY A 113 -9.47 1.20 3.43
N HIS A 114 -10.26 2.26 3.63
CA HIS A 114 -10.73 2.72 4.93
C HIS A 114 -12.23 2.42 5.10
N ALA A 115 -12.61 2.13 6.34
CA ALA A 115 -13.99 1.97 6.78
C ALA A 115 -14.31 2.99 7.88
N ASP A 116 -15.60 3.18 8.18
CA ASP A 116 -16.06 4.01 9.28
C ASP A 116 -15.85 3.31 10.63
N ALA A 117 -15.82 4.09 11.72
CA ALA A 117 -15.62 3.59 13.08
C ALA A 117 -16.84 2.82 13.65
N VAL A 118 -17.88 2.61 12.85
CA VAL A 118 -19.12 1.96 13.27
C VAL A 118 -19.04 0.47 12.96
N GLY A 119 -18.89 -0.37 13.98
CA GLY A 119 -18.80 -1.83 13.85
C GLY A 119 -17.58 -2.39 14.57
N SER A 120 -17.31 -3.68 14.41
CA SER A 120 -16.09 -4.28 14.95
C SER A 120 -14.88 -4.00 14.05
N SER A 121 -13.71 -3.83 14.66
CA SER A 121 -12.45 -3.64 13.93
C SER A 121 -12.19 -4.73 12.87
N SER A 122 -12.51 -6.00 13.17
CA SER A 122 -12.37 -7.11 12.23
C SER A 122 -13.31 -7.01 11.02
N TYR A 123 -14.53 -6.50 11.23
CA TYR A 123 -15.49 -6.22 10.17
C TYR A 123 -14.98 -5.09 9.26
N ASN A 124 -14.55 -3.99 9.88
CA ASN A 124 -14.05 -2.79 9.19
C ASN A 124 -12.79 -3.08 8.38
N LYS A 125 -11.87 -3.89 8.92
CA LYS A 125 -10.67 -4.35 8.20
C LYS A 125 -11.04 -5.16 6.95
N ARG A 126 -12.00 -6.10 7.06
CA ARG A 126 -12.46 -6.89 5.92
C ARG A 126 -13.13 -6.02 4.86
N LEU A 127 -13.99 -5.09 5.26
CA LEU A 127 -14.65 -4.16 4.35
C LEU A 127 -13.65 -3.22 3.66
N GLY A 128 -12.66 -2.70 4.41
CA GLY A 128 -11.55 -1.93 3.87
C GLY A 128 -10.76 -2.73 2.82
N GLN A 129 -10.41 -4.00 3.12
CA GLN A 129 -9.73 -4.87 2.15
C GLN A 129 -10.56 -5.07 0.88
N GLN A 130 -11.87 -5.30 1.01
CA GLN A 130 -12.76 -5.48 -0.13
C GLN A 130 -12.81 -4.25 -1.03
N ARG A 131 -12.86 -3.04 -0.45
CA ARG A 131 -12.80 -1.77 -1.19
C ARG A 131 -11.47 -1.59 -1.92
N ALA A 132 -10.36 -1.83 -1.24
CA ALA A 132 -9.03 -1.77 -1.84
C ALA A 132 -8.91 -2.76 -3.01
N ASN A 133 -9.41 -3.99 -2.84
CA ASN A 133 -9.45 -4.99 -3.90
C ASN A 133 -10.32 -4.52 -5.08
N ALA A 134 -11.50 -3.94 -4.84
CA ALA A 134 -12.37 -3.44 -5.90
C ALA A 134 -11.69 -2.37 -6.77
N VAL A 135 -10.99 -1.43 -6.14
CA VAL A 135 -10.19 -0.42 -6.84
C VAL A 135 -9.07 -1.06 -7.65
N VAL A 136 -8.31 -1.99 -7.05
CA VAL A 136 -7.22 -2.68 -7.76
C VAL A 136 -7.73 -3.51 -8.94
N HIS A 137 -8.88 -4.19 -8.80
CA HIS A 137 -9.50 -4.92 -9.91
C HIS A 137 -9.90 -3.99 -11.05
N TYR A 138 -10.47 -2.82 -10.73
CA TYR A 138 -10.81 -1.82 -11.75
C TYR A 138 -9.56 -1.25 -12.43
N LEU A 139 -8.53 -0.86 -11.69
CA LEU A 139 -7.27 -0.38 -12.28
C LEU A 139 -6.60 -1.45 -13.15
N THR A 140 -6.69 -2.73 -12.75
CA THR A 140 -6.20 -3.85 -13.54
C THR A 140 -7.00 -4.02 -14.84
N SER A 141 -8.33 -3.85 -14.82
CA SER A 141 -9.16 -3.89 -16.04
C SER A 141 -8.88 -2.74 -16.99
N GLN A 142 -8.36 -1.63 -16.49
CA GLN A 142 -7.85 -0.53 -17.31
C GLN A 142 -6.48 -0.83 -17.95
N GLY A 143 -5.87 -2.00 -17.71
CA GLY A 143 -4.60 -2.42 -18.30
C GLY A 143 -3.36 -2.16 -17.44
N ILE A 144 -3.52 -1.85 -16.15
CA ILE A 144 -2.40 -1.73 -15.22
C ILE A 144 -2.01 -3.12 -14.71
N SER A 145 -0.72 -3.45 -14.76
CA SER A 145 -0.23 -4.74 -14.25
C SER A 145 -0.50 -4.89 -12.75
N ARG A 146 -1.11 -6.01 -12.36
CA ARG A 146 -1.42 -6.34 -10.95
C ARG A 146 -0.17 -6.32 -10.05
N LYS A 147 1.02 -6.61 -10.60
CA LYS A 147 2.31 -6.57 -9.87
C LYS A 147 2.69 -5.18 -9.37
N ARG A 148 2.13 -4.13 -9.98
CA ARG A 148 2.38 -2.72 -9.64
C ARG A 148 1.43 -2.20 -8.57
N LEU A 149 0.35 -2.92 -8.30
CA LEU A 149 -0.71 -2.52 -7.39
C LEU A 149 -0.68 -3.42 -6.16
N GLU A 150 -0.85 -2.85 -4.98
CA GLU A 150 -0.94 -3.60 -3.73
C GLU A 150 -2.17 -3.11 -2.96
N ALA A 151 -3.09 -4.03 -2.64
CA ALA A 151 -4.32 -3.71 -1.94
C ALA A 151 -4.13 -3.96 -0.44
N VAL A 152 -4.24 -2.91 0.37
CA VAL A 152 -3.98 -2.97 1.81
C VAL A 152 -5.23 -2.49 2.54
N ALA A 153 -5.74 -3.30 3.46
CA ALA A 153 -6.71 -2.82 4.44
C ALA A 153 -6.03 -1.83 5.37
N SER A 154 -6.56 -0.61 5.46
CA SER A 154 -6.18 0.28 6.53
C SER A 154 -6.69 -0.30 7.87
N PHE A 155 -5.98 0.00 8.95
CA PHE A 155 -6.40 -0.33 10.30
C PHE A 155 -7.66 0.43 10.75
N GLY A 156 -8.34 1.19 9.87
CA GLY A 156 -9.73 1.65 9.96
C GLY A 156 -10.03 2.69 11.05
N GLU A 157 -9.56 2.44 12.27
CA GLU A 157 -9.79 3.20 13.49
C GLU A 157 -8.56 3.99 13.94
N THR A 158 -7.34 3.61 13.53
CA THR A 158 -6.11 4.27 14.00
C THR A 158 -5.72 5.54 13.22
N GLN A 159 -6.32 5.79 12.05
CA GLN A 159 -6.09 7.02 11.26
C GLN A 159 -7.36 7.49 10.50
N PRO A 160 -8.43 7.90 11.22
CA PRO A 160 -9.58 8.52 10.57
C PRO A 160 -9.21 9.89 10.01
N LEU A 161 -9.71 10.23 8.80
CA LEU A 161 -9.53 11.59 8.24
C LEU A 161 -10.24 12.63 9.11
N ILE A 162 -11.39 12.24 9.66
CA ILE A 162 -12.16 13.04 10.60
C ILE A 162 -12.48 12.15 11.79
N VAL A 163 -12.00 12.55 12.97
CA VAL A 163 -12.33 11.87 14.23
C VAL A 163 -13.79 12.19 14.55
N THR A 164 -14.70 11.28 14.19
CA THR A 164 -16.10 11.36 14.59
C THR A 164 -16.53 9.99 15.10
N GLN A 165 -17.43 9.98 16.09
CA GLN A 165 -18.08 8.74 16.55
C GLN A 165 -19.24 8.32 15.63
N GLY A 166 -19.50 9.08 14.55
CA GLY A 166 -20.65 8.94 13.67
C GLY A 166 -20.33 8.33 12.30
N ARG A 167 -21.39 8.11 11.51
CA ARG A 167 -21.30 7.59 10.14
C ARG A 167 -20.80 8.68 9.18
N GLU A 168 -19.49 8.89 9.12
CA GLU A 168 -18.90 9.88 8.21
C GLU A 168 -18.62 9.28 6.82
N ARG A 169 -19.14 9.91 5.76
CA ARG A 169 -18.89 9.46 4.37
C ARG A 169 -17.44 9.63 3.99
N ARG A 170 -16.78 10.68 4.48
CA ARG A 170 -15.37 10.99 4.19
C ARG A 170 -14.39 9.95 4.74
N ASN A 171 -14.80 9.18 5.75
CA ASN A 171 -13.99 8.08 6.30
C ASN A 171 -14.17 6.77 5.50
N ARG A 172 -15.25 6.62 4.72
CA ARG A 172 -15.49 5.46 3.87
C ARG A 172 -14.86 5.67 2.50
N ARG A 173 -13.53 5.67 2.48
CA ARG A 173 -12.73 5.99 1.31
C ARG A 173 -11.66 4.96 1.01
N THR A 174 -11.19 4.98 -0.21
CA THR A 174 -9.93 4.34 -0.59
C THR A 174 -8.96 5.41 -1.06
N VAL A 175 -7.70 5.30 -0.67
CA VAL A 175 -6.63 6.23 -1.05
C VAL A 175 -5.57 5.46 -1.83
N THR A 176 -5.24 5.96 -3.01
CA THR A 176 -4.13 5.45 -3.82
C THR A 176 -2.88 6.26 -3.50
N GLU A 177 -1.79 5.59 -3.11
CA GLU A 177 -0.52 6.21 -2.77
C GLU A 177 0.62 5.61 -3.58
N VAL A 178 1.58 6.47 -3.93
CA VAL A 178 2.86 6.05 -4.51
C VAL A 178 3.71 5.44 -3.41
N THR A 179 4.31 4.28 -3.69
CA THR A 179 5.09 3.55 -2.66
C THR A 179 6.54 3.29 -3.00
N GLY A 180 6.89 3.41 -4.27
CA GLY A 180 8.23 3.10 -4.74
C GLY A 180 8.20 2.61 -6.18
N PHE A 181 9.28 1.95 -6.55
CA PHE A 181 9.49 1.47 -7.91
C PHE A 181 9.26 -0.03 -8.05
N VAL A 182 8.99 -0.49 -9.27
CA VAL A 182 8.82 -1.91 -9.60
C VAL A 182 10.15 -2.65 -9.43
N ARG A 183 10.14 -3.84 -8.81
CA ARG A 183 11.37 -4.65 -8.64
C ARG A 183 11.99 -4.94 -10.02
N GLY A 184 13.29 -4.69 -10.15
CA GLY A 184 14.00 -4.88 -11.42
C GLY A 184 13.97 -3.67 -12.36
N HIS A 185 13.40 -2.53 -11.94
CA HIS A 185 13.82 -1.26 -12.55
C HIS A 185 15.33 -1.12 -12.31
N GLN A 186 16.08 -0.82 -13.36
CA GLN A 186 17.51 -0.54 -13.23
C GLN A 186 17.61 0.64 -12.25
N ASN A 187 18.40 0.53 -11.17
CA ASN A 187 18.65 1.69 -10.30
C ASN A 187 19.17 2.80 -11.20
N VAL A 188 18.31 3.76 -11.49
CA VAL A 188 18.60 4.74 -12.51
C VAL A 188 19.56 5.72 -11.86
N LEU A 189 20.76 5.90 -12.40
CA LEU A 189 21.63 6.96 -11.89
C LEU A 189 20.92 8.31 -12.09
N ASP A 190 21.03 9.18 -11.09
CA ASP A 190 20.38 10.48 -10.90
C ASP A 190 19.88 11.20 -12.18
N GLY A 191 20.73 11.27 -13.21
CA GLY A 191 20.43 11.96 -14.48
C GLY A 191 19.30 11.37 -15.34
N LYS A 192 19.03 10.07 -15.28
CA LYS A 192 17.90 9.47 -16.02
C LYS A 192 16.60 9.49 -15.21
N TYR A 193 16.64 9.63 -13.87
CA TYR A 193 15.45 9.87 -13.05
C TYR A 193 14.89 11.28 -13.23
N ALA A 194 15.78 12.28 -13.35
CA ALA A 194 15.39 13.63 -13.71
C ALA A 194 14.56 13.65 -15.01
N GLN A 195 14.90 12.79 -15.98
CA GLN A 195 14.12 12.68 -17.22
C GLN A 195 12.70 12.15 -17.02
N ILE A 196 12.44 11.35 -15.98
CA ILE A 196 11.11 10.78 -15.71
C ILE A 196 10.22 11.83 -15.02
N VAL A 197 10.74 12.48 -13.97
CA VAL A 197 9.99 13.49 -13.21
C VAL A 197 9.74 14.74 -14.05
N TYR A 198 10.78 15.20 -14.76
CA TYR A 198 10.75 16.40 -15.59
C TYR A 198 10.51 16.09 -17.06
N ARG A 199 9.97 14.92 -17.41
CA ARG A 199 9.77 14.53 -18.82
C ARG A 199 9.05 15.60 -19.62
N ASP A 200 7.99 16.15 -19.06
CA ASP A 200 7.17 17.15 -19.75
C ASP A 200 7.89 18.51 -19.84
N TYR A 201 8.69 18.86 -18.82
CA TYR A 201 9.55 20.04 -18.86
C TYR A 201 10.62 19.90 -19.95
N ILE A 202 11.30 18.74 -20.04
CA ILE A 202 12.30 18.46 -21.07
C ILE A 202 11.65 18.46 -22.46
N ASN A 203 10.49 17.82 -22.63
CA ASN A 203 9.76 17.81 -23.90
C ASN A 203 9.30 19.22 -24.30
N SER A 204 8.90 20.06 -23.34
CA SER A 204 8.53 21.45 -23.59
C SER A 204 9.71 22.36 -23.94
N ALA A 205 10.92 21.97 -23.53
CA ALA A 205 12.15 22.71 -23.82
C ALA A 205 12.71 22.42 -25.22
N VAL A 206 12.14 21.44 -25.95
CA VAL A 206 12.47 21.22 -27.37
C VAL A 206 11.64 22.20 -28.20
N PRO A 207 12.27 23.19 -28.87
CA PRO A 207 11.52 24.13 -29.71
C PRO A 207 10.86 23.37 -30.86
N PRO A 208 9.58 23.62 -31.16
CA PRO A 208 8.96 23.06 -32.36
C PRO A 208 9.72 23.57 -33.59
N SER A 209 10.23 22.66 -34.41
CA SER A 209 10.90 23.04 -35.65
C SER A 209 9.89 23.73 -36.56
N GLN A 210 10.16 25.00 -36.91
CA GLN A 210 9.42 25.72 -37.96
C GLN A 210 9.96 25.41 -39.36
N LEU A 211 10.97 24.54 -39.46
CA LEU A 211 11.56 24.10 -40.71
C LEU A 211 10.74 22.91 -41.23
N ASP A 212 9.77 23.18 -42.09
CA ASP A 212 9.16 22.17 -42.95
C ASP A 212 10.18 21.87 -44.06
N GLY A 213 10.96 20.80 -43.86
CA GLY A 213 11.94 20.37 -44.85
C GLY A 213 11.21 19.83 -46.07
N ILE A 214 11.55 20.37 -47.25
CA ILE A 214 11.16 19.86 -48.57
C ILE A 214 11.23 18.33 -48.52
N GLN A 215 10.09 17.65 -48.63
CA GLN A 215 10.07 16.19 -48.60
C GLN A 215 10.58 15.68 -49.95
N GLY A 216 11.19 14.50 -49.99
CA GLY A 216 11.73 13.93 -51.23
C GLY A 216 10.69 13.75 -52.36
N SER A 217 9.39 13.90 -52.07
CA SER A 217 8.30 14.01 -53.05
C SER A 217 8.35 15.31 -53.86
N ASP A 218 8.84 16.39 -53.27
CA ASP A 218 8.82 17.75 -53.81
C ASP A 218 10.03 18.01 -54.72
N LEU A 219 10.97 17.07 -54.78
CA LEU A 219 12.16 17.07 -55.64
C LEU A 219 12.00 16.19 -56.89
N ARG A 220 10.79 15.69 -57.17
CA ARG A 220 10.54 14.93 -58.41
C ARG A 220 10.46 15.89 -59.59
N THR A 221 11.48 15.88 -60.45
CA THR A 221 11.39 16.45 -61.78
C THR A 221 10.38 15.61 -62.59
N GLU A 222 9.35 16.25 -63.11
CA GLU A 222 8.46 15.65 -64.10
C GLU A 222 9.28 15.38 -65.39
N GLU A 223 9.50 14.10 -65.70
CA GLU A 223 9.86 13.63 -67.05
C GLU A 223 8.61 13.17 -67.79
#